data_AF-A0A9Y2JX76-F1
#
_entry.id   AF-A0A9Y2JX76-F1
#
_cell.length_a   1.000
_cell.length_b   1.000
_cell.length_c   1.000
_cell.angle_alpha   90.00
_cell.angle_beta   90.00
_cell.angle_gamma   90.00
#
_symmetry.space_group_name_H-M   'P 1'
#
loop_
_entity.id
_entity.type
_entity.pdbx_description
1 polymer ?
#
loop_
_entity_poly.entity_id
_entity_poly.type
_entity_poly.pdbx_seq_one_letter_code
_entity_poly.pdbx_strand_id
1 'polypeptide(L)'
;MRDQILSDFLKTLASDASPGGGATAALHVAQAAALVGKASPDGREAGALSMHALRLAEKEAHAAAILGRARRLPPGEARDSAVAEARRRACEPAAEVIRAAAAVLDLADRVPPDPLVATDLTAVAETARAAATTAGVSIEIHSGAVAGPEVAAVCEHADRLTAAAREVVVPA
;
A
#
# COMPACT_ATOMS: atom_id res chain seq x y z
N MET A 1 13.59 7.54 1.35
CA MET A 1 13.33 6.16 1.82
C MET A 1 13.59 5.14 0.71
N ARG A 2 13.44 5.53 -0.56
CA ARG A 2 13.55 4.65 -1.72
C ARG A 2 14.87 3.87 -1.86
N ASP A 3 15.99 4.50 -1.50
CA ASP A 3 17.33 3.93 -1.70
C ASP A 3 17.95 3.38 -0.41
N GLN A 4 17.14 3.13 0.62
CA GLN A 4 17.61 2.59 1.89
C GLN A 4 17.77 1.07 1.84
N ILE A 5 18.76 0.57 2.57
CA ILE A 5 18.91 -0.87 2.79
C ILE A 5 17.72 -1.37 3.63
N LEU A 6 17.14 -2.52 3.27
CA LEU A 6 15.94 -3.04 3.95
C LEU A 6 16.12 -3.16 5.47
N SER A 7 17.30 -3.57 5.95
CA SER A 7 17.60 -3.63 7.38
C SER A 7 17.51 -2.27 8.08
N ASP A 8 17.89 -1.20 7.39
CA ASP A 8 17.84 0.15 7.96
C ASP A 8 16.43 0.74 7.91
N PHE A 9 15.66 0.39 6.88
CA PHE A 9 14.22 0.67 6.85
C PHE A 9 13.53 0.02 8.05
N LEU A 10 13.78 -1.26 8.32
CA LEU A 10 13.17 -1.98 9.45
C LEU A 10 13.56 -1.40 10.81
N LYS A 11 14.84 -1.00 10.99
CA LYS A 11 15.27 -0.28 12.19
C LYS A 11 14.52 1.05 12.35
N THR A 12 14.36 1.79 11.26
CA THR A 12 13.63 3.07 11.27
C THR A 12 12.16 2.85 11.59
N LEU A 13 11.54 1.81 11.01
CA LEU A 13 10.15 1.43 11.27
C LEU A 13 9.89 1.13 12.75
N ALA A 14 10.86 0.54 13.45
CA ALA A 14 10.80 0.25 14.88
C ALA A 14 11.14 1.43 15.80
N SER A 15 11.45 2.62 15.25
CA SER A 15 11.86 3.79 16.03
C SER A 15 10.73 4.80 16.25
N ASP A 16 10.94 5.79 17.13
CA ASP A 16 10.01 6.92 17.31
C ASP A 16 9.84 7.81 16.07
N ALA A 17 10.80 7.74 15.14
CA ALA A 17 10.76 8.43 13.84
C ALA A 17 10.14 7.55 12.74
N SER A 18 9.36 6.54 13.11
CA SER A 18 8.80 5.54 12.21
C SER A 18 8.07 6.18 11.01
N PRO A 19 8.30 5.69 9.77
CA PRO A 19 7.48 6.03 8.61
C PRO A 19 6.04 5.50 8.71
N GLY A 20 5.76 4.60 9.67
CA GLY A 20 4.41 4.18 10.04
C GLY A 20 3.75 3.18 9.07
N GLY A 21 2.53 2.78 9.40
CA GLY A 21 1.77 1.77 8.66
C GLY A 21 1.38 2.19 7.24
N GLY A 22 1.10 3.48 6.99
CA GLY A 22 0.77 3.97 5.65
C GLY A 22 1.94 3.79 4.66
N ALA A 23 3.16 4.09 5.10
CA ALA A 23 4.34 3.83 4.28
C ALA A 23 4.54 2.33 4.01
N THR A 24 4.31 1.48 5.01
CA THR A 24 4.35 0.01 4.85
C THR A 24 3.26 -0.49 3.87
N ALA A 25 2.06 0.09 3.91
CA ALA A 25 0.98 -0.23 2.97
C ALA A 25 1.39 0.08 1.52
N ALA A 26 2.01 1.24 1.28
CA ALA A 26 2.57 1.57 -0.02
C ALA A 26 3.71 0.62 -0.43
N LEU A 27 4.56 0.17 0.50
CA LEU A 27 5.62 -0.79 0.22
C LEU A 27 5.08 -2.18 -0.14
N HIS A 28 3.96 -2.62 0.46
CA HIS A 28 3.27 -3.84 0.02
C HIS A 28 2.86 -3.75 -1.46
N VAL A 29 2.33 -2.62 -1.91
CA VAL A 29 2.02 -2.41 -3.34
C VAL A 29 3.29 -2.44 -4.20
N ALA A 30 4.38 -1.84 -3.73
CA ALA A 30 5.64 -1.85 -4.47
C ALA A 30 6.20 -3.27 -4.65
N GLN A 31 6.10 -4.11 -3.61
CA GLN A 31 6.48 -5.52 -3.63
C GLN A 31 5.57 -6.34 -4.54
N ALA A 32 4.25 -6.17 -4.43
CA ALA A 32 3.27 -6.81 -5.30
C ALA A 32 3.57 -6.50 -6.78
N ALA A 33 3.81 -5.22 -7.10
CA ALA A 33 4.09 -4.81 -8.47
C ALA A 33 5.42 -5.40 -8.98
N ALA A 34 6.44 -5.52 -8.13
CA ALA A 34 7.68 -6.19 -8.50
C ALA A 34 7.50 -7.70 -8.78
N LEU A 35 6.65 -8.39 -8.00
CA LEU A 35 6.31 -9.80 -8.22
C LEU A 35 5.55 -10.00 -9.54
N VAL A 36 4.55 -9.15 -9.83
CA VAL A 36 3.85 -9.17 -11.12
C VAL A 36 4.81 -8.93 -12.28
N GLY A 37 5.75 -7.99 -12.14
CA GLY A 37 6.75 -7.71 -13.17
C GLY A 37 7.71 -8.87 -13.45
N LYS A 38 7.96 -9.75 -12.46
CA LYS A 38 8.71 -10.99 -12.64
C LYS A 38 7.88 -12.07 -13.35
N ALA A 39 6.58 -12.15 -13.07
CA ALA A 39 5.68 -13.16 -13.61
C ALA A 39 5.12 -12.81 -15.00
N SER A 40 5.11 -11.52 -15.37
CA SER A 40 4.54 -11.03 -16.63
C SER A 40 5.62 -10.78 -17.70
N PRO A 41 5.36 -11.13 -18.97
CA PRO A 41 6.22 -10.75 -20.09
C PRO A 41 6.28 -9.22 -20.32
N ASP A 42 5.30 -8.45 -19.81
CA ASP A 42 5.22 -6.98 -19.92
C ASP A 42 5.55 -6.27 -18.60
N GLY A 43 6.70 -6.60 -18.00
CA GLY A 43 7.14 -6.06 -16.71
C GLY A 43 7.36 -4.54 -16.61
N ARG A 44 7.27 -3.78 -17.72
CA ARG A 44 7.45 -2.31 -17.71
C ARG A 44 6.36 -1.58 -16.93
N GLU A 45 5.10 -1.96 -17.13
CA GLU A 45 3.96 -1.32 -16.45
C GLU A 45 4.02 -1.61 -14.94
N ALA A 46 4.30 -2.87 -14.59
CA ALA A 46 4.50 -3.30 -13.22
C ALA A 46 5.71 -2.60 -12.55
N GLY A 47 6.81 -2.42 -13.27
CA GLY A 47 7.96 -1.64 -12.79
C GLY A 47 7.62 -0.16 -12.55
N ALA A 48 6.84 0.46 -13.43
CA ALA A 48 6.38 1.84 -13.24
C ALA A 48 5.45 1.97 -12.02
N LEU A 49 4.56 0.99 -11.81
CA LEU A 49 3.68 0.94 -10.64
C LEU A 49 4.49 0.73 -9.34
N SER A 50 5.51 -0.12 -9.36
CA SER A 50 6.42 -0.30 -8.21
C SER A 50 7.12 1.02 -7.84
N MET A 51 7.64 1.74 -8.83
CA MET A 51 8.25 3.06 -8.62
C MET A 51 7.25 4.12 -8.14
N HIS A 52 5.99 4.05 -8.58
CA HIS A 52 4.92 4.91 -8.09
C HIS A 52 4.61 4.61 -6.62
N ALA A 53 4.46 3.35 -6.25
CA ALA A 53 4.22 2.93 -4.87
C ALA A 53 5.37 3.34 -3.92
N LEU A 54 6.63 3.29 -4.38
CA LEU A 54 7.76 3.83 -3.61
C LEU A 54 7.67 5.35 -3.38
N ARG A 55 7.11 6.12 -4.33
CA ARG A 55 6.79 7.54 -4.12
C ARG A 55 5.67 7.72 -3.10
N LEU A 56 4.64 6.86 -3.14
CA LEU A 56 3.56 6.89 -2.15
C LEU A 56 4.07 6.62 -0.74
N ALA A 57 4.98 5.66 -0.57
CA ALA A 57 5.59 5.35 0.73
C ALA A 57 6.30 6.58 1.34
N GLU A 58 6.97 7.37 0.49
CA GLU A 58 7.61 8.62 0.92
C GLU A 58 6.60 9.71 1.24
N LYS A 59 5.52 9.84 0.47
CA LYS A 59 4.43 10.77 0.78
C LYS A 59 3.76 10.44 2.12
N GLU A 60 3.48 9.16 2.36
CA GLU A 60 2.91 8.67 3.63
C GLU A 60 3.81 8.99 4.82
N ALA A 61 5.09 8.64 4.73
CA ALA A 61 6.04 8.96 5.79
C ALA A 61 6.19 10.47 6.02
N HIS A 62 6.14 11.27 4.94
CA HIS A 62 6.17 12.72 5.04
C HIS A 62 4.92 13.27 5.74
N ALA A 63 3.73 12.76 5.38
CA ALA A 63 2.47 13.15 6.02
C ALA A 63 2.47 12.80 7.52
N ALA A 64 2.95 11.60 7.88
CA ALA A 64 3.12 11.19 9.27
C ALA A 64 4.08 12.12 10.04
N ALA A 65 5.21 12.51 9.43
CA ALA A 65 6.15 13.44 10.02
C ALA A 65 5.57 14.84 10.22
N ILE A 66 4.78 15.36 9.26
CA ILE A 66 4.06 16.64 9.40
C ILE A 66 3.06 16.56 10.56
N LEU A 67 2.25 15.50 10.62
CA LEU A 67 1.27 15.32 11.69
C LEU A 67 1.96 15.24 13.07
N GLY A 68 3.07 14.52 13.15
CA GLY A 68 3.91 14.46 14.35
C GLY A 68 4.44 15.83 14.78
N ARG A 69 4.89 16.67 13.83
CA ARG A 69 5.31 18.06 14.11
C ARG A 69 4.15 18.92 14.59
N ALA A 70 3.00 18.84 13.93
CA ALA A 70 1.80 19.60 14.31
C ALA A 70 1.37 19.28 15.75
N ARG A 71 1.39 18.01 16.16
CA ARG A 71 1.04 17.58 17.53
C ARG A 71 1.98 18.11 18.62
N ARG A 72 3.20 18.51 18.27
CA ARG A 72 4.19 19.07 19.22
C ARG A 72 4.04 20.58 19.43
N LEU A 73 3.16 21.26 18.69
CA LEU A 73 2.87 22.68 18.94
C LEU A 73 2.21 22.87 20.32
N PRO A 74 2.39 24.04 20.97
CA PRO A 74 1.67 24.37 22.19
C PRO A 74 0.14 24.23 21.99
N PRO A 75 -0.61 23.78 23.02
CA PRO A 75 -2.06 23.69 22.93
C PRO A 75 -2.70 25.03 22.55
N GLY A 76 -3.70 24.99 21.65
CA GLY A 76 -4.43 26.16 21.17
C GLY A 76 -4.84 26.04 19.70
N GLU A 77 -5.54 27.06 19.20
CA GLU A 77 -6.13 27.08 17.85
C GLU A 77 -5.12 26.82 16.73
N ALA A 78 -3.89 27.30 16.88
CA ALA A 78 -2.81 27.09 15.92
C ALA A 78 -2.44 25.60 15.79
N ARG A 79 -2.35 24.87 16.92
CA ARG A 79 -2.10 23.43 16.93
C ARG A 79 -3.27 22.69 16.31
N ASP A 80 -4.48 23.03 16.70
CA ASP A 80 -5.67 22.31 16.26
C ASP A 80 -5.89 22.49 14.75
N SER A 81 -5.66 23.69 14.23
CA SER A 81 -5.68 23.98 12.79
C SER A 81 -4.58 23.23 12.03
N ALA A 82 -3.35 23.22 12.56
CA ALA A 82 -2.23 22.51 11.93
C ALA A 82 -2.45 20.98 11.92
N VAL A 83 -3.02 20.42 12.98
CA VAL A 83 -3.37 18.99 13.06
C VAL A 83 -4.49 18.66 12.08
N ALA A 84 -5.55 19.48 12.02
CA ALA A 84 -6.65 19.27 11.08
C ALA A 84 -6.14 19.28 9.62
N GLU A 85 -5.29 20.24 9.26
CA GLU A 85 -4.70 20.30 7.93
C GLU A 85 -3.79 19.10 7.63
N ALA A 86 -2.92 18.72 8.57
CA ALA A 86 -2.05 17.56 8.42
C ALA A 86 -2.84 16.27 8.21
N ARG A 87 -3.96 16.10 8.93
CA ARG A 87 -4.87 14.95 8.75
C ARG A 87 -5.48 14.92 7.36
N ARG A 88 -6.02 16.04 6.87
CA ARG A 88 -6.59 16.10 5.50
C ARG A 88 -5.56 15.71 4.45
N ARG A 89 -4.33 16.22 4.57
CA ARG A 89 -3.23 15.89 3.65
C ARG A 89 -2.78 14.43 3.73
N ALA A 90 -2.96 13.76 4.87
CA ALA A 90 -2.63 12.35 5.03
C ALA A 90 -3.62 11.42 4.31
N CYS A 91 -4.85 11.88 4.02
CA CYS A 91 -5.84 11.04 3.32
C CYS A 91 -5.52 10.85 1.83
N GLU A 92 -4.91 11.84 1.18
CA GLU A 92 -4.60 11.78 -0.25
C GLU A 92 -3.65 10.63 -0.64
N PRO A 93 -2.45 10.48 -0.02
CA PRO A 93 -1.57 9.37 -0.35
C PRO A 93 -2.20 8.00 0.01
N ALA A 94 -3.01 7.93 1.06
CA ALA A 94 -3.69 6.69 1.44
C ALA A 94 -4.71 6.26 0.37
N ALA A 95 -5.49 7.20 -0.16
CA ALA A 95 -6.40 6.91 -1.28
C ALA A 95 -5.63 6.53 -2.56
N GLU A 96 -4.46 7.12 -2.81
CA GLU A 96 -3.57 6.67 -3.89
C GLU A 96 -3.05 5.24 -3.67
N VAL A 97 -2.75 4.83 -2.43
CA VAL A 97 -2.33 3.46 -2.12
C VAL A 97 -3.44 2.45 -2.43
N ILE A 98 -4.69 2.74 -2.09
CA ILE A 98 -5.84 1.87 -2.41
C ILE A 98 -5.97 1.70 -3.93
N ARG A 99 -5.89 2.80 -4.69
CA ARG A 99 -5.94 2.77 -6.16
C ARG A 99 -4.77 1.98 -6.76
N ALA A 100 -3.57 2.14 -6.21
CA ALA A 100 -2.39 1.41 -6.66
C ALA A 100 -2.49 -0.09 -6.32
N ALA A 101 -3.12 -0.45 -5.20
CA ALA A 101 -3.43 -1.84 -4.84
C ALA A 101 -4.45 -2.48 -5.79
N ALA A 102 -5.47 -1.74 -6.25
CA ALA A 102 -6.36 -2.21 -7.30
C ALA A 102 -5.60 -2.43 -8.63
N ALA A 103 -4.81 -1.43 -9.04
CA ALA A 103 -4.05 -1.49 -10.29
C ALA A 103 -3.05 -2.66 -10.35
N VAL A 104 -2.46 -3.07 -9.21
CA VAL A 104 -1.56 -4.23 -9.22
C VAL A 104 -2.30 -5.55 -9.42
N LEU A 105 -3.53 -5.66 -8.91
CA LEU A 105 -4.38 -6.84 -9.14
C LEU A 105 -4.86 -6.90 -10.60
N ASP A 106 -5.19 -5.76 -11.20
CA ASP A 106 -5.52 -5.69 -12.64
C ASP A 106 -4.35 -6.14 -13.54
N LEU A 107 -3.10 -5.94 -13.10
CA LEU A 107 -1.91 -6.44 -13.80
C LEU A 107 -1.68 -7.93 -13.54
N ALA A 108 -1.96 -8.39 -12.32
CA ALA A 108 -1.85 -9.79 -11.94
C ALA A 108 -2.81 -10.67 -12.75
N ASP A 109 -4.02 -10.19 -13.05
CA ASP A 109 -5.00 -10.90 -13.90
C ASP A 109 -4.51 -11.14 -15.33
N ARG A 110 -3.49 -10.41 -15.79
CA ARG A 110 -2.89 -10.59 -17.12
C ARG A 110 -1.80 -11.66 -17.13
N VAL A 111 -1.40 -12.16 -15.96
CA VAL A 111 -0.40 -13.22 -15.85
C VAL A 111 -1.06 -14.55 -16.23
N PRO A 112 -0.52 -15.31 -17.18
CA PRO A 112 -1.09 -16.60 -17.55
C PRO A 112 -1.02 -17.58 -16.37
N PRO A 113 -2.00 -18.50 -16.25
CA PRO A 113 -1.99 -19.50 -15.19
C PRO A 113 -0.79 -20.42 -15.32
N ASP A 114 0.06 -20.47 -14.28
CA ASP A 114 1.23 -21.33 -14.19
C ASP A 114 1.48 -21.73 -12.72
N PRO A 115 1.61 -23.02 -12.37
CA PRO A 115 1.93 -23.44 -11.01
C PRO A 115 3.20 -22.77 -10.45
N LEU A 116 4.15 -22.43 -11.31
CA LEU A 116 5.42 -21.78 -10.94
C LEU A 116 5.25 -20.34 -10.45
N VAL A 117 4.14 -19.67 -10.79
CA VAL A 117 3.86 -18.29 -10.33
C VAL A 117 2.75 -18.22 -9.28
N ALA A 118 2.11 -19.34 -8.92
CA ALA A 118 0.98 -19.36 -7.99
C ALA A 118 1.31 -18.77 -6.61
N THR A 119 2.52 -19.02 -6.09
CA THR A 119 2.98 -18.41 -4.82
C THR A 119 3.17 -16.91 -4.94
N ASP A 120 3.71 -16.44 -6.07
CA ASP A 120 3.92 -15.02 -6.34
C ASP A 120 2.57 -14.30 -6.47
N LEU A 121 1.60 -14.88 -7.20
CA LEU A 121 0.24 -14.33 -7.33
C LEU A 121 -0.54 -14.33 -6.01
N THR A 122 -0.37 -15.36 -5.18
CA THR A 122 -0.95 -15.39 -3.83
C THR A 122 -0.35 -14.27 -2.97
N ALA A 123 0.97 -14.08 -3.02
CA ALA A 123 1.62 -12.99 -2.30
C ALA A 123 1.16 -11.61 -2.80
N VAL A 124 0.97 -11.43 -4.11
CA VAL A 124 0.40 -10.22 -4.71
C VAL A 124 -1.00 -9.94 -4.17
N ALA A 125 -1.88 -10.94 -4.15
CA ALA A 125 -3.24 -10.81 -3.62
C ALA A 125 -3.24 -10.36 -2.15
N GLU A 126 -2.49 -11.05 -1.29
CA GLU A 126 -2.47 -10.78 0.15
C GLU A 126 -1.82 -9.43 0.49
N THR A 127 -0.77 -9.05 -0.23
CA THR A 127 -0.11 -7.75 -0.02
C THR A 127 -0.97 -6.60 -0.52
N ALA A 128 -1.69 -6.74 -1.63
CA ALA A 128 -2.66 -5.74 -2.11
C ALA A 128 -3.82 -5.57 -1.13
N ARG A 129 -4.37 -6.68 -0.60
CA ARG A 129 -5.40 -6.65 0.46
C ARG A 129 -4.91 -5.93 1.71
N ALA A 130 -3.72 -6.27 2.19
CA ALA A 130 -3.11 -5.66 3.36
C ALA A 130 -2.87 -4.16 3.15
N ALA A 131 -2.41 -3.77 1.95
CA ALA A 131 -2.21 -2.37 1.58
C ALA A 131 -3.51 -1.57 1.62
N ALA A 132 -4.55 -2.04 0.92
CA ALA A 132 -5.84 -1.34 0.85
C ALA A 132 -6.50 -1.25 2.23
N THR A 133 -6.48 -2.33 3.01
CA THR A 133 -7.03 -2.33 4.38
C THR A 133 -6.31 -1.32 5.27
N THR A 134 -4.98 -1.33 5.27
CA THR A 134 -4.18 -0.41 6.10
C THR A 134 -4.38 1.05 5.69
N ALA A 135 -4.44 1.33 4.38
CA ALA A 135 -4.70 2.66 3.87
C ALA A 135 -6.14 3.13 4.17
N GLY A 136 -7.13 2.23 4.09
CA GLY A 136 -8.52 2.52 4.49
C GLY A 136 -8.63 2.93 5.95
N VAL A 137 -7.97 2.20 6.86
CA VAL A 137 -7.91 2.58 8.28
C VAL A 137 -7.21 3.94 8.46
N SER A 138 -6.17 4.25 7.68
CA SER A 138 -5.53 5.57 7.70
C SER A 138 -6.51 6.68 7.34
N ILE A 139 -7.32 6.50 6.29
CA ILE A 139 -8.35 7.46 5.89
C ILE A 139 -9.39 7.62 6.99
N GLU A 140 -9.86 6.54 7.60
CA GLU A 140 -10.85 6.56 8.68
C GLU A 140 -10.33 7.33 9.90
N ILE A 141 -9.08 7.10 10.32
CA ILE A 141 -8.46 7.80 11.44
C ILE A 141 -8.34 9.31 11.19
N HIS A 142 -8.07 9.72 9.95
CA HIS A 142 -7.76 11.10 9.62
C HIS A 142 -8.97 11.92 9.17
N SER A 143 -9.92 11.31 8.46
CA SER A 143 -11.11 11.98 7.93
C SER A 143 -12.39 11.72 8.73
N GLY A 144 -12.45 10.63 9.51
CA GLY A 144 -13.68 10.14 10.13
C GLY A 144 -14.68 9.51 9.15
N ALA A 145 -14.34 9.41 7.86
CA ALA A 145 -15.15 8.77 6.83
C ALA A 145 -14.68 7.34 6.54
N VAL A 146 -15.62 6.47 6.21
CA VAL A 146 -15.36 5.06 5.90
C VAL A 146 -14.91 4.91 4.46
N ALA A 147 -13.74 4.30 4.23
CA ALA A 147 -13.19 4.05 2.87
C ALA A 147 -13.77 2.78 2.20
N GLY A 148 -14.85 2.23 2.77
CA GLY A 148 -15.31 0.85 2.63
C GLY A 148 -15.48 0.29 1.22
N PRO A 149 -16.12 1.00 0.26
CA PRO A 149 -16.40 0.41 -1.05
C PRO A 149 -15.15 0.05 -1.86
N GLU A 150 -14.15 0.93 -1.91
CA GLU A 150 -12.91 0.70 -2.66
C GLU A 150 -12.05 -0.40 -2.01
N VAL A 151 -11.98 -0.39 -0.68
CA VAL A 151 -11.26 -1.43 0.08
C VAL A 151 -11.92 -2.79 -0.13
N ALA A 152 -13.26 -2.86 -0.08
CA ALA A 152 -14.00 -4.10 -0.30
C ALA A 152 -13.77 -4.66 -1.71
N ALA A 153 -13.75 -3.80 -2.73
CA ALA A 153 -13.47 -4.21 -4.11
C ALA A 153 -12.07 -4.82 -4.26
N VAL A 154 -11.05 -4.22 -3.63
CA VAL A 154 -9.68 -4.78 -3.62
C VAL A 154 -9.65 -6.13 -2.90
N CYS A 155 -10.31 -6.26 -1.76
CA CYS A 155 -10.38 -7.52 -1.01
C CYS A 155 -11.03 -8.64 -1.82
N GLU A 156 -12.16 -8.35 -2.49
CA GLU A 156 -12.87 -9.32 -3.33
C GLU A 156 -12.02 -9.74 -4.53
N HIS A 157 -11.30 -8.80 -5.15
CA HIS A 157 -10.39 -9.10 -6.25
C HIS A 157 -9.22 -9.98 -5.78
N ALA A 158 -8.61 -9.66 -4.64
CA ALA A 158 -7.59 -10.50 -4.04
C ALA A 158 -8.10 -11.93 -3.73
N ASP A 159 -9.36 -12.07 -3.28
CA ASP A 159 -9.96 -13.39 -3.04
C ASP A 159 -10.08 -14.21 -4.34
N ARG A 160 -10.51 -13.58 -5.44
CA ARG A 160 -10.57 -14.23 -6.75
C ARG A 160 -9.20 -14.64 -7.26
N LEU A 161 -8.19 -13.78 -7.12
CA LEU A 161 -6.82 -14.07 -7.57
C LEU A 161 -6.21 -15.24 -6.78
N THR A 162 -6.39 -15.26 -5.45
CA THR A 162 -5.92 -16.37 -4.61
C THR A 162 -6.64 -17.69 -4.94
N ALA A 163 -7.94 -17.65 -5.23
CA ALA A 163 -8.68 -18.84 -5.66
C ALA A 163 -8.13 -19.40 -6.97
N ALA A 164 -7.96 -18.55 -8.00
CA ALA A 164 -7.41 -18.94 -9.29
C ALA A 164 -5.98 -19.52 -9.16
N ALA A 165 -5.13 -18.92 -8.33
CA ALA A 165 -3.77 -19.42 -8.09
C ALA A 165 -3.78 -20.84 -7.47
N ARG A 166 -4.76 -21.16 -6.61
CA ARG A 166 -4.88 -22.49 -5.98
C ARG A 166 -5.38 -23.56 -6.93
N GLU A 167 -6.31 -23.23 -7.82
CA GLU A 167 -6.82 -24.16 -8.83
C GLU A 167 -5.71 -24.69 -9.75
N VAL A 168 -4.71 -23.85 -10.03
CA VAL A 168 -3.56 -24.22 -10.87
C VAL A 168 -2.59 -25.17 -10.14
N VAL A 169 -2.52 -25.13 -8.81
CA VAL A 169 -1.63 -25.98 -7.99
C VAL A 169 -2.26 -27.34 -7.68
N VAL A 170 -3.57 -27.39 -7.47
CA VAL A 170 -4.32 -28.62 -7.21
C VAL A 170 -5.28 -28.85 -8.39
N PRO A 171 -4.80 -29.42 -9.51
CA PRO A 171 -5.68 -29.75 -10.62
C PRO A 171 -6.73 -30.77 -10.16
N ALA A 172 -7.99 -30.52 -10.52
CA ALA A 172 -9.14 -31.38 -10.21
C ALA A 172 -9.02 -32.79 -10.83
#